data_AF-A0A5D9CIK4-F1
#
_entry.id   AF-A0A5D9CIK4-F1
#
_cell.length_a   1.000
_cell.length_b   1.000
_cell.length_c   1.000
_cell.angle_alpha   90.00
_cell.angle_beta   90.00
_cell.angle_gamma   90.00
#
_symmetry.space_group_name_H-M   'P 1'
#
loop_
_entity.id
_entity.type
_entity.pdbx_description
1 polymer ?
#
loop_
_entity_poly.entity_id
_entity_poly.type
_entity_poly.pdbx_seq_one_letter_code
_entity_poly.pdbx_strand_id
1 'polypeptide(L)'
;MATIGTFTSTENGFTGSIRTLALNVKARIARVENPSDKGPQFRVYAGSVELGAAWQKTSEQGRDYLSVKLDDPSFPAPIYATLAEVEGEDGLQLIWSRPNRD
;
A
#
# COMPACT_ATOMS: atom_id res chain seq x y z
N MET A 1 13.97 -7.03 -0.17
CA MET A 1 12.61 -6.58 0.17
C MET A 1 12.55 -6.25 1.65
N ALA A 2 11.63 -5.40 2.08
CA ALA A 2 11.42 -5.08 3.48
C ALA A 2 9.93 -4.84 3.74
N THR A 3 9.40 -5.41 4.82
CA THR A 3 8.06 -5.07 5.32
C THR A 3 8.12 -3.69 5.96
N ILE A 4 7.39 -2.75 5.40
CA ILE A 4 7.30 -1.36 5.87
C ILE A 4 5.92 -1.03 6.45
N GLY A 5 5.08 -2.03 6.68
CA GLY A 5 3.78 -1.84 7.29
C GLY A 5 3.00 -3.14 7.41
N THR A 6 2.04 -3.13 8.32
CA THR A 6 1.11 -4.24 8.55
C THR A 6 -0.30 -3.65 8.62
N PHE A 7 -1.24 -4.32 7.95
CA PHE A 7 -2.61 -3.87 7.78
C PHE A 7 -3.60 -4.99 8.04
N THR A 8 -4.79 -4.60 8.46
CA THR A 8 -5.95 -5.48 8.59
C THR A 8 -7.03 -5.01 7.62
N SER A 9 -7.73 -5.96 7.01
CA SER A 9 -8.90 -5.68 6.18
C SER A 9 -10.03 -5.10 7.02
N THR A 10 -10.79 -4.21 6.41
CA THR A 10 -11.99 -3.58 6.96
C THR A 10 -13.09 -3.63 5.90
N GLU A 11 -14.31 -3.28 6.25
CA GLU A 11 -15.44 -3.25 5.31
C GLU A 11 -15.15 -2.42 4.04
N ASN A 12 -14.47 -1.28 4.19
CA ASN A 12 -14.25 -0.31 3.10
C ASN A 12 -12.78 -0.10 2.72
N GLY A 13 -11.92 -1.09 2.99
CA GLY A 13 -10.50 -1.04 2.64
C GLY A 13 -9.61 -1.64 3.74
N PHE A 14 -8.55 -0.95 4.13
CA PHE A 14 -7.56 -1.47 5.08
C PHE A 14 -7.14 -0.40 6.10
N THR A 15 -6.81 -0.83 7.31
CA THR A 15 -6.23 0.04 8.34
C THR A 15 -4.98 -0.61 8.92
N GLY A 16 -3.98 0.20 9.26
CA GLY A 16 -2.70 -0.32 9.69
C GLY A 16 -1.70 0.79 9.99
N SER A 17 -0.43 0.48 9.80
CA SER A 17 0.64 1.45 9.97
C SER A 17 1.69 1.32 8.87
N ILE A 18 2.35 2.43 8.56
CA ILE A 18 3.52 2.48 7.68
C ILE A 18 4.69 2.95 8.54
N ARG A 19 5.76 2.15 8.54
CA ARG A 19 6.96 2.37 9.33
C ARG A 19 8.22 2.20 8.48
N THR A 20 9.01 3.26 8.43
CA THR A 20 10.38 3.31 7.92
C THR A 20 11.24 4.03 8.95
N LEU A 21 12.54 4.26 8.67
CA LEU A 21 13.37 5.09 9.54
C LEU A 21 12.89 6.55 9.63
N ALA A 22 12.27 7.06 8.57
CA ALA A 22 11.84 8.46 8.48
C ALA A 22 10.33 8.67 8.71
N LEU A 23 9.54 7.59 8.67
CA LEU A 23 8.08 7.64 8.73
C LEU A 23 7.56 6.64 9.76
N ASN A 24 6.67 7.07 10.64
CA ASN A 24 5.95 6.18 11.56
C ASN A 24 4.54 6.71 11.77
N VAL A 25 3.60 6.21 10.96
CA VAL A 25 2.23 6.74 10.92
C VAL A 25 1.20 5.62 10.94
N LYS A 26 0.07 5.88 11.60
CA LYS A 26 -1.15 5.11 11.33
C LYS A 26 -1.67 5.50 9.95
N ALA A 27 -2.07 4.50 9.17
CA ALA A 27 -2.54 4.70 7.82
C ALA A 27 -3.86 3.97 7.56
N ARG A 28 -4.65 4.53 6.66
CA ARG A 28 -5.83 3.86 6.08
C ARG A 28 -5.70 3.83 4.57
N ILE A 29 -6.12 2.72 3.98
CA ILE A 29 -6.20 2.52 2.53
C ILE A 29 -7.69 2.40 2.22
N ALA A 30 -8.31 3.46 1.72
CA ALA A 30 -9.76 3.52 1.53
C ALA A 30 -10.12 3.29 0.06
N ARG A 31 -11.18 2.52 -0.18
CA ARG A 31 -11.71 2.27 -1.52
C ARG A 31 -12.24 3.57 -2.13
N VAL A 32 -12.00 3.77 -3.42
CA VAL A 32 -12.63 4.83 -4.21
C VAL A 32 -14.02 4.35 -4.63
N GLU A 33 -15.05 5.18 -4.43
CA GLU A 33 -16.45 4.79 -4.71
C GLU A 33 -16.70 4.48 -6.19
N ASN A 34 -16.03 5.20 -7.11
CA ASN A 34 -16.18 5.04 -8.55
C ASN A 34 -14.82 5.18 -9.26
N PRO A 35 -13.94 4.16 -9.16
CA PRO A 35 -12.64 4.22 -9.81
C PRO A 35 -12.80 4.08 -11.32
N SER A 36 -11.99 4.81 -12.10
CA SER A 36 -11.87 4.54 -13.53
C SER A 36 -11.04 3.27 -13.77
N ASP A 37 -11.19 2.64 -14.94
CA ASP A 37 -10.51 1.39 -15.29
C ASP A 37 -8.98 1.45 -15.13
N LYS A 38 -8.39 2.61 -15.44
CA LYS A 38 -6.95 2.87 -15.32
C LYS A 38 -6.57 3.63 -14.04
N GLY A 39 -7.57 4.09 -13.29
CA GLY A 39 -7.39 4.84 -12.05
C GLY A 39 -7.03 3.94 -10.88
N PRO A 40 -6.63 4.53 -9.75
CA PRO A 40 -6.46 3.78 -8.51
C PRO A 40 -7.81 3.33 -7.94
N GLN A 41 -7.89 2.10 -7.46
CA GLN A 41 -9.06 1.57 -6.73
C GLN A 41 -9.06 2.00 -5.27
N PHE A 42 -7.91 2.43 -4.74
CA PHE A 42 -7.77 2.87 -3.36
C PHE A 42 -6.90 4.12 -3.22
N ARG A 43 -7.15 4.89 -2.16
CA ARG A 43 -6.34 6.04 -1.73
C ARG A 43 -5.74 5.78 -0.35
N VAL A 44 -4.48 6.18 -0.16
CA VAL A 44 -3.73 5.96 1.08
C VAL A 44 -3.68 7.26 1.87
N TYR A 45 -4.07 7.21 3.14
CA TYR A 45 -4.12 8.38 4.02
C TYR A 45 -3.38 8.14 5.33
N ALA A 46 -2.78 9.20 5.87
CA ALA A 46 -2.33 9.31 7.25
C ALA A 46 -3.11 10.46 7.90
N GLY A 47 -4.05 10.13 8.78
CA GLY A 47 -5.04 11.09 9.25
C GLY A 47 -5.87 11.65 8.09
N SER A 48 -5.85 12.98 7.93
CA SER A 48 -6.53 13.71 6.84
C SER A 48 -5.66 13.92 5.59
N VAL A 49 -4.37 13.56 5.64
CA VAL A 49 -3.43 13.77 4.52
C VAL A 49 -3.44 12.55 3.60
N GLU A 50 -3.65 12.77 2.30
CA GLU A 50 -3.44 11.75 1.28
C GLU A 50 -1.96 11.66 0.94
N LEU A 51 -1.37 10.46 1.00
CA LEU A 51 0.05 10.23 0.75
C LEU A 51 0.31 9.17 -0.33
N GLY A 52 -0.73 8.69 -0.99
CA GLY A 52 -0.56 7.67 -2.02
C GLY A 52 -1.86 7.10 -2.56
N ALA A 53 -1.70 6.12 -3.43
CA ALA A 53 -2.80 5.40 -4.06
C ALA A 53 -2.42 3.93 -4.24
N ALA A 54 -3.43 3.09 -4.46
CA ALA A 54 -3.21 1.68 -4.77
C ALA A 54 -4.13 1.15 -5.86
N TRP A 55 -3.60 0.18 -6.59
CA TRP A 55 -4.27 -0.52 -7.68
C TRP A 55 -4.44 -1.99 -7.30
N GLN A 56 -5.65 -2.51 -7.48
CA GLN A 56 -5.90 -3.94 -7.29
C GLN A 56 -5.31 -4.70 -8.48
N LYS A 57 -4.53 -5.75 -8.19
CA LYS A 57 -3.91 -6.61 -9.19
C LYS A 57 -4.03 -8.06 -8.77
N THR A 58 -3.95 -8.94 -9.76
CA THR A 58 -3.86 -10.39 -9.56
C THR A 58 -2.51 -10.85 -10.10
N SER A 59 -1.79 -11.65 -9.32
CA SER A 59 -0.51 -12.25 -9.72
C SER A 59 -0.71 -13.35 -10.75
N GLU A 60 0.39 -13.79 -11.40
CA GLU A 60 0.36 -14.94 -12.33
C GLU A 60 -0.12 -16.23 -11.67
N GLN A 61 0.04 -16.33 -10.35
CA GLN A 61 -0.41 -17.47 -9.53
C GLN A 61 -1.85 -17.30 -9.02
N GLY A 62 -2.60 -16.30 -9.52
CA GLY A 62 -4.00 -16.08 -9.16
C GLY A 62 -4.23 -15.43 -7.79
N ARG A 63 -3.17 -14.96 -7.12
CA ARG A 63 -3.30 -14.27 -5.82
C ARG A 63 -3.53 -12.79 -6.00
N ASP A 64 -4.56 -12.26 -5.35
CA ASP A 64 -4.85 -10.83 -5.32
C ASP A 64 -3.90 -10.06 -4.39
N TYR A 65 -3.53 -8.86 -4.81
CA TYR A 65 -2.70 -7.94 -4.04
C TYR A 65 -2.99 -6.49 -4.43
N LEU A 66 -2.54 -5.54 -3.61
CA LEU A 66 -2.52 -4.14 -4.01
C LEU A 66 -1.12 -3.71 -4.41
N SER A 67 -1.00 -3.16 -5.61
CA SER A 67 0.18 -2.39 -6.01
C SER A 67 0.02 -0.98 -5.45
N VAL A 68 0.87 -0.61 -4.49
CA VAL A 68 0.80 0.64 -3.74
C VAL A 68 1.88 1.60 -4.22
N LYS A 69 1.50 2.86 -4.46
CA LYS A 69 2.42 3.98 -4.69
C LYS A 69 2.24 4.98 -3.56
N LEU A 70 3.30 5.22 -2.78
CA LEU A 70 3.36 6.29 -1.79
C LEU A 70 4.16 7.45 -2.38
N ASP A 71 3.59 8.64 -2.43
CA ASP A 71 4.13 9.78 -3.20
C ASP A 71 3.76 11.10 -2.51
N ASP A 72 4.20 11.24 -1.27
CA ASP A 72 4.08 12.47 -0.48
C ASP A 72 5.20 13.46 -0.83
N PRO A 73 4.96 14.79 -0.81
CA PRO A 73 6.01 15.79 -1.09
C PRO A 73 7.26 15.72 -0.21
N SER A 74 7.21 15.09 0.97
CA SER A 74 8.39 14.86 1.81
C SER A 74 9.31 13.75 1.28
N PHE A 75 8.85 12.94 0.31
CA PHE A 75 9.67 11.90 -0.29
C PHE A 75 10.48 12.45 -1.46
N PRO A 76 11.77 12.08 -1.60
CA PRO A 76 12.59 12.50 -2.73
C PRO A 76 12.14 11.87 -4.07
N ALA A 77 11.38 10.78 -4.01
CA ALA A 77 10.78 10.08 -5.14
C ALA A 77 9.65 9.16 -4.65
N PRO A 78 8.74 8.72 -5.54
CA PRO A 78 7.71 7.76 -5.18
C PRO A 78 8.28 6.44 -4.64
N ILE A 79 7.62 5.90 -3.62
CA ILE A 79 7.91 4.60 -3.03
C ILE A 79 6.86 3.60 -3.53
N TYR A 80 7.30 2.53 -4.19
CA TYR A 80 6.42 1.46 -4.67
C TYR A 80 6.47 0.26 -3.73
N ALA A 81 5.32 -0.23 -3.33
CA ALA A 81 5.18 -1.36 -2.42
C ALA A 81 4.03 -2.28 -2.87
N THR A 82 3.98 -3.46 -2.29
CA THR A 82 2.92 -4.46 -2.49
C THR A 82 2.25 -4.72 -1.16
N LEU A 83 0.92 -4.56 -1.09
CA LEU A 83 0.13 -5.05 0.04
C LEU A 83 -0.42 -6.42 -0.31
N ALA A 84 -0.02 -7.45 0.44
CA ALA A 84 -0.46 -8.82 0.22
C ALA A 84 -0.46 -9.61 1.53
N GLU A 85 -1.21 -10.71 1.57
CA GLU A 85 -1.06 -11.72 2.61
C GLU A 85 0.29 -12.43 2.47
N VAL A 86 0.93 -12.68 3.61
CA VAL A 86 2.20 -13.40 3.69
C VAL A 86 2.01 -14.59 4.61
N GLU A 87 2.40 -15.78 4.14
CA GLU A 87 2.28 -17.01 4.90
C GLU A 87 3.06 -16.91 6.21
N GLY A 88 2.39 -17.21 7.32
CA GLY A 88 2.97 -17.16 8.67
C GLY A 88 2.98 -15.77 9.33
N GLU A 89 2.47 -14.73 8.65
CA GLU A 89 2.34 -13.38 9.21
C GLU A 89 0.88 -13.04 9.50
N ASP A 90 0.63 -12.30 10.58
CA ASP A 90 -0.70 -11.81 10.90
C ASP A 90 -1.06 -10.59 10.04
N GLY A 91 -2.18 -10.68 9.33
CA GLY A 91 -2.68 -9.61 8.46
C GLY A 91 -1.87 -9.44 7.17
N LEU A 92 -2.15 -8.35 6.46
CA LEU A 92 -1.50 -8.02 5.19
C LEU A 92 -0.22 -7.23 5.43
N GLN A 93 0.84 -7.60 4.72
CA GLN A 93 2.14 -6.94 4.81
C GLN A 93 2.31 -5.96 3.65
N LEU A 94 2.72 -4.73 3.96
CA LEU A 94 3.12 -3.74 2.98
C LEU A 94 4.61 -3.91 2.72
N ILE A 95 4.94 -4.60 1.64
CA ILE A 95 6.29 -5.01 1.29
C ILE A 95 6.86 -4.04 0.26
N TRP A 96 7.92 -3.34 0.64
CA TRP A 96 8.71 -2.53 -0.28
C TRP A 96 9.88 -3.33 -0.86
N SER A 97 10.16 -3.14 -2.14
CA SER A 97 11.39 -3.62 -2.78
C SER A 97 12.09 -2.45 -3.47
N ARG A 98 13.43 -2.48 -3.43
CA ARG A 98 14.23 -1.54 -4.21
C ARG A 98 14.14 -1.97 -5.67
N PRO A 99 13.77 -1.08 -6.62
CA PRO A 99 13.89 -1.40 -8.04
C PRO A 99 15.35 -1.72 -8.35
N ASN A 100 15.61 -2.85 -9.01
CA ASN A 100 16.93 -3.09 -9.59
C ASN A 100 17.16 -2.00 -10.64
N ARG A 101 18.25 -1.26 -10.48
CA ARG A 101 18.77 -0.36 -11.51
C ARG A 101 19.69 -1.20 -12.40
N ASP A 102 19.10 -2.06 -13.21
CA ASP A 102 19.79 -2.62 -14.37
C ASP A 102 19.21 -1.97 -15.63
#